data_AF-A0A1F8VSN7-F1
#
_entry.id   AF-A0A1F8VSN7-F1
#
_cell.length_a   1.000
_cell.length_b   1.000
_cell.length_c   1.000
_cell.angle_alpha   90.00
_cell.angle_beta   90.00
_cell.angle_gamma   90.00
#
_symmetry.space_group_name_H-M   'P 1'
#
loop_
_entity.id
_entity.type
_entity.pdbx_description
1 polymer ?
#
loop_
_entity_poly.entity_id
_entity_poly.type
_entity_poly.pdbx_seq_one_letter_code
_entity_poly.pdbx_strand_id
1 'polypeptide(L)'
;MSWLEKLLPPKIQQTDPADRRSVPEGLWIKCPSCETVLYKTDLEQNQNVCPSCSHHHRIGARARLNAFLDNEGRFEIGQEVLPVDALKFKDSRKYPERLKEALENTGETDALVVMGGAVHGISLVAACFEFEFMGGSMGSVVGERFVRGVETAIEQKVPFLCFTATGGARMQEGLLSLMQMAKTNASLTRLAKKGLPYISVLTDPTMGGVSAGFAFLGDVVIAEPKALIGFAGPRVIESTVRVTLPEGFQRAEFLQTKGAVDFICDRRELRKTVADTLAMLQRQPADAVI
;
A
#
# COMPACT_ATOMS: atom_id res chain seq x y z
N MET A 1 11.34 -71.28 -10.54
CA MET A 1 11.00 -69.91 -10.10
C MET A 1 10.57 -70.00 -8.64
N SER A 2 11.38 -69.45 -7.75
CA SER A 2 11.21 -69.55 -6.29
C SER A 2 10.00 -68.73 -5.84
N TRP A 3 9.17 -69.29 -4.95
CA TRP A 3 7.97 -68.65 -4.41
C TRP A 3 8.26 -67.30 -3.72
N LEU A 4 9.52 -67.07 -3.32
CA LEU A 4 9.92 -65.93 -2.49
C LEU A 4 9.92 -64.59 -3.24
N GLU A 5 9.91 -64.61 -4.57
CA GLU A 5 9.94 -63.37 -5.38
C GLU A 5 8.55 -62.71 -5.51
N LYS A 6 7.46 -63.39 -5.14
CA LYS A 6 6.08 -62.87 -5.25
C LYS A 6 5.61 -62.01 -4.08
N LEU A 7 6.40 -61.90 -3.00
CA LEU A 7 6.02 -61.20 -1.76
C LEU A 7 6.67 -59.82 -1.57
N LEU A 8 7.48 -59.36 -2.53
CA LEU A 8 8.11 -58.04 -2.46
C LEU A 8 7.24 -57.00 -3.18
N PRO A 9 6.92 -55.86 -2.56
CA PRO A 9 6.21 -54.78 -3.24
C PRO A 9 7.05 -54.32 -4.47
N PRO A 10 6.41 -53.91 -5.56
CA PRO A 10 7.11 -53.55 -6.79
C PRO A 10 8.15 -52.47 -6.48
N LYS A 11 9.40 -52.71 -6.88
CA LYS A 11 10.48 -51.71 -6.81
C LYS A 11 9.96 -50.40 -7.42
N ILE A 12 9.99 -49.33 -6.62
CA ILE A 12 9.68 -47.97 -7.05
C ILE A 12 10.48 -47.71 -8.33
N GLN A 13 9.79 -47.59 -9.47
CA GLN A 13 10.41 -47.21 -10.72
C GLN A 13 10.94 -45.79 -10.53
N GLN A 14 12.27 -45.64 -10.60
CA GLN A 14 12.89 -44.33 -10.65
C GLN A 14 12.47 -43.66 -11.96
N THR A 15 11.59 -42.67 -11.86
CA THR A 15 11.26 -41.79 -12.98
C THR A 15 12.51 -41.04 -13.42
N ASP A 16 12.72 -40.97 -14.73
CA ASP A 16 13.83 -40.30 -15.40
C ASP A 16 14.03 -38.87 -14.83
N PRO A 17 15.24 -38.45 -14.39
CA PRO A 17 15.47 -37.11 -13.84
C PRO A 17 15.05 -35.96 -14.78
N ALA A 18 14.93 -36.24 -16.08
CA ALA A 18 14.48 -35.30 -17.11
C ALA A 18 12.98 -34.94 -17.02
N ASP A 19 12.17 -35.72 -16.29
CA ASP A 19 10.72 -35.51 -16.16
C ASP A 19 10.32 -34.79 -14.85
N ARG A 20 11.31 -34.39 -14.05
CA ARG A 20 11.09 -33.48 -12.92
C ARG A 20 10.86 -32.07 -13.46
N ARG A 21 9.60 -31.73 -13.75
CA ARG A 21 9.17 -30.33 -13.88
C ARG A 21 9.74 -29.55 -12.69
N SER A 22 10.67 -28.63 -12.95
CA SER A 22 11.23 -27.77 -11.92
C SER A 22 10.09 -27.00 -11.29
N VAL A 23 9.90 -27.15 -9.98
CA VAL A 23 8.93 -26.35 -9.23
C VAL A 23 9.44 -24.90 -9.30
N PRO A 24 8.67 -23.96 -9.86
CA PRO A 24 9.07 -22.57 -9.91
C PRO A 24 9.37 -22.03 -8.49
N GLU A 25 10.50 -21.34 -8.32
CA GLU A 25 10.79 -20.62 -7.08
C GLU A 25 9.73 -19.52 -6.84
N GLY A 26 9.39 -19.25 -5.58
CA GLY A 26 8.48 -18.16 -5.21
C GLY A 26 6.98 -18.50 -5.20
N LEU A 27 6.60 -19.78 -5.36
CA LEU A 27 5.22 -20.24 -5.28
C LEU A 27 4.64 -20.26 -3.86
N TRP A 28 5.50 -20.33 -2.84
CA TRP A 28 5.09 -20.46 -1.44
C TRP A 28 5.60 -19.29 -0.62
N ILE A 29 4.73 -18.73 0.22
CA ILE A 29 5.02 -17.60 1.12
C ILE A 29 4.73 -18.04 2.54
N LYS A 30 5.68 -17.84 3.45
CA LYS A 30 5.45 -18.06 4.89
C LYS A 30 4.76 -16.83 5.48
N CYS A 31 3.63 -17.02 6.18
CA CYS A 31 2.98 -15.92 6.89
C CYS A 31 3.89 -15.44 8.05
N PRO A 32 4.24 -14.15 8.13
CA PRO A 32 5.09 -13.65 9.21
C PRO A 32 4.39 -13.64 10.57
N SER A 33 3.05 -13.74 10.60
CA SER A 33 2.27 -13.71 11.84
C SER A 33 1.94 -15.09 12.40
N CYS A 34 1.58 -16.07 11.57
CA CYS A 34 1.16 -17.40 12.03
C CYS A 34 2.01 -18.54 11.49
N GLU A 35 3.07 -18.22 10.74
CA GLU A 35 4.03 -19.16 10.16
C GLU A 35 3.48 -20.19 9.17
N THR A 36 2.19 -20.14 8.87
CA THR A 36 1.55 -21.01 7.88
C THR A 36 2.14 -20.73 6.51
N VAL A 37 2.43 -21.80 5.76
CA VAL A 37 2.91 -21.72 4.38
C VAL A 37 1.70 -21.58 3.46
N LEU A 38 1.68 -20.52 2.68
CA LEU A 38 0.58 -20.11 1.82
C LEU A 38 1.02 -20.22 0.36
N TYR A 39 0.12 -20.65 -0.52
CA TYR A 39 0.36 -20.58 -1.95
C TYR A 39 0.16 -19.15 -2.44
N LYS A 40 1.12 -18.61 -3.20
CA LYS A 40 1.17 -17.20 -3.56
C LYS A 40 -0.07 -16.73 -4.33
N THR A 41 -0.55 -17.52 -5.28
CA THR A 41 -1.74 -17.14 -6.07
C THR A 41 -3.00 -17.13 -5.22
N ASP A 42 -3.12 -18.04 -4.25
CA ASP A 42 -4.27 -18.08 -3.35
C ASP A 42 -4.26 -16.87 -2.41
N LEU A 43 -3.07 -16.49 -1.95
CA LEU A 43 -2.88 -15.28 -1.16
C LEU A 43 -3.25 -14.04 -1.97
N GLU A 44 -2.82 -13.94 -3.24
CA GLU A 44 -3.16 -12.82 -4.14
C GLU A 44 -4.67 -12.75 -4.43
N GLN A 45 -5.33 -13.89 -4.68
CA GLN A 45 -6.79 -13.97 -4.86
C GLN A 45 -7.53 -13.55 -3.58
N ASN A 46 -6.98 -13.85 -2.41
CA ASN A 46 -7.49 -13.37 -1.12
C ASN A 46 -6.93 -11.98 -0.75
N GLN A 47 -6.58 -11.17 -1.76
CA GLN A 47 -6.11 -9.79 -1.64
C GLN A 47 -4.87 -9.60 -0.73
N ASN A 48 -3.98 -10.58 -0.67
CA ASN A 48 -2.83 -10.59 0.23
C ASN A 48 -3.22 -10.56 1.72
N VAL A 49 -4.35 -11.15 2.09
CA VAL A 49 -4.74 -11.40 3.48
C VAL A 49 -4.55 -12.87 3.79
N CYS A 50 -3.86 -13.20 4.88
CA CYS A 50 -3.66 -14.59 5.28
C CYS A 50 -5.02 -15.24 5.64
N PRO A 51 -5.42 -16.33 5.00
CA PRO A 51 -6.71 -16.99 5.28
C PRO A 51 -6.74 -17.65 6.67
N SER A 52 -5.58 -17.97 7.25
CA SER A 52 -5.49 -18.67 8.54
C SER A 52 -5.53 -17.72 9.75
N CYS A 53 -5.01 -16.50 9.64
CA CYS A 53 -4.90 -15.58 10.78
C CYS A 53 -5.32 -14.13 10.49
N SER A 54 -5.82 -13.84 9.29
CA SER A 54 -6.20 -12.50 8.82
C SER A 54 -5.07 -11.48 8.89
N HIS A 55 -3.81 -11.89 8.89
CA HIS A 55 -2.69 -10.96 8.76
C HIS A 55 -2.66 -10.37 7.34
N HIS A 56 -2.66 -9.04 7.27
CA HIS A 56 -2.54 -8.29 6.04
C HIS A 56 -1.08 -8.27 5.58
N HIS A 57 -0.76 -9.03 4.54
CA HIS A 57 0.55 -8.96 3.90
C HIS A 57 0.68 -7.67 3.09
N ARG A 58 1.92 -7.28 2.82
CA ARG A 58 2.23 -6.21 1.87
C ARG A 58 1.73 -6.57 0.48
N ILE A 59 1.33 -5.55 -0.25
CA ILE A 59 0.86 -5.61 -1.63
C ILE A 59 1.43 -4.41 -2.36
N GLY A 60 1.98 -4.62 -3.55
CA GLY A 60 2.52 -3.53 -4.36
C GLY A 60 1.44 -2.55 -4.80
N ALA A 61 1.83 -1.30 -5.05
CA ALA A 61 0.91 -0.19 -5.32
C ALA A 61 0.00 -0.46 -6.52
N ARG A 62 0.59 -0.93 -7.62
CA ARG A 62 -0.15 -1.25 -8.84
C ARG A 62 -1.07 -2.45 -8.66
N ALA A 63 -0.61 -3.49 -7.96
CA ALA A 63 -1.44 -4.64 -7.62
C ALA A 63 -2.62 -4.25 -6.72
N ARG A 64 -2.40 -3.35 -5.75
CA ARG A 64 -3.45 -2.78 -4.91
C ARG A 64 -4.49 -2.03 -5.72
N LEU A 65 -4.06 -1.11 -6.59
CA LEU A 65 -4.97 -0.34 -7.45
C LEU A 65 -5.75 -1.25 -8.42
N ASN A 66 -5.10 -2.29 -8.95
CA ASN A 66 -5.75 -3.28 -9.80
C ASN A 66 -6.85 -4.07 -9.07
N ALA A 67 -6.62 -4.45 -7.81
CA ALA A 67 -7.62 -5.16 -7.01
C ALA A 67 -8.75 -4.22 -6.51
N PHE A 68 -8.46 -2.92 -6.37
CA PHE A 68 -9.37 -1.94 -5.79
C PHE A 68 -10.25 -1.20 -6.80
N LEU A 69 -9.75 -0.89 -8.00
CA LEU A 69 -10.52 -0.20 -9.05
C LEU A 69 -11.27 -1.20 -9.94
N ASP A 70 -12.34 -0.75 -10.59
CA ASP A 70 -13.07 -1.47 -11.64
C ASP A 70 -12.11 -1.72 -12.83
N ASN A 71 -12.31 -2.82 -13.56
CA ASN A 71 -11.36 -3.24 -14.58
C ASN A 71 -11.26 -2.26 -15.76
N GLU A 72 -12.37 -1.61 -16.10
CA GLU A 72 -12.52 -0.70 -17.25
C GLU A 72 -12.37 0.77 -16.83
N GLY A 73 -12.08 1.63 -17.81
CA GLY A 73 -12.03 3.08 -17.60
C GLY A 73 -10.85 3.59 -16.77
N ARG A 74 -9.82 2.77 -16.57
CA ARG A 74 -8.63 3.14 -15.80
C ARG A 74 -7.59 3.89 -16.64
N PHE A 75 -6.95 4.89 -16.04
CA PHE A 75 -5.83 5.62 -16.65
C PHE A 75 -4.84 6.08 -15.58
N GLU A 76 -3.55 6.04 -15.90
CA GLU A 76 -2.48 6.51 -15.01
C GLU A 76 -2.30 8.02 -15.09
N ILE A 77 -1.91 8.62 -13.96
CA ILE A 77 -1.70 10.06 -13.81
C ILE A 77 -0.26 10.30 -13.32
N GLY A 78 0.49 11.12 -14.05
CA GLY A 78 1.82 11.58 -13.61
C GLY A 78 2.95 10.56 -13.77
N GLN A 79 2.79 9.53 -14.61
CA GLN A 79 3.82 8.52 -14.86
C GLN A 79 5.08 9.11 -15.52
N GLU A 80 4.91 10.20 -16.27
CA GLU A 80 5.98 10.99 -16.88
C GLU A 80 6.83 11.78 -15.87
N VAL A 81 6.39 11.89 -14.61
CA VAL A 81 7.15 12.56 -13.55
C VAL A 81 8.22 11.59 -13.02
N LEU A 82 9.48 11.96 -13.17
CA LEU A 82 10.64 11.13 -12.81
C LEU A 82 11.54 11.82 -11.77
N PRO A 83 12.22 11.03 -10.91
CA PRO A 83 13.09 11.58 -9.87
C PRO A 83 14.37 12.19 -10.45
N VAL A 84 14.85 13.27 -9.84
CA VAL A 84 16.09 13.96 -10.19
C VAL A 84 16.97 14.11 -8.96
N ASP A 85 18.26 13.81 -9.09
CA ASP A 85 19.24 14.03 -8.02
C ASP A 85 19.72 15.49 -8.00
N ALA A 86 18.84 16.39 -7.53
CA ALA A 86 19.12 17.83 -7.46
C ALA A 86 20.25 18.18 -6.48
N LEU A 87 20.46 17.35 -5.46
CA LEU A 87 21.44 17.59 -4.38
C LEU A 87 22.78 16.89 -4.63
N LYS A 88 22.90 16.07 -5.68
CA LYS A 88 24.06 15.18 -5.91
C LYS A 88 24.34 14.30 -4.68
N PHE A 89 23.29 13.78 -4.07
CA PHE A 89 23.34 13.14 -2.76
C PHE A 89 24.12 11.83 -2.81
N LYS A 90 24.98 11.63 -1.81
CA LYS A 90 25.75 10.40 -1.64
C LYS A 90 25.88 10.06 -0.16
N ASP A 91 25.51 8.83 0.18
CA ASP A 91 25.84 8.19 1.46
C ASP A 91 26.80 7.01 1.22
N SER A 92 26.51 5.84 1.77
CA SER A 92 27.14 4.58 1.35
C SER A 92 27.04 4.32 -0.16
N ARG A 93 25.98 4.83 -0.81
CA ARG A 93 25.69 4.69 -2.24
C ARG A 93 25.22 6.01 -2.82
N LYS A 94 25.33 6.18 -4.14
CA LYS A 94 24.80 7.39 -4.80
C LYS A 94 23.28 7.29 -4.90
N TYR A 95 22.57 8.42 -4.80
CA TYR A 95 21.11 8.42 -4.90
C TYR A 95 20.58 7.82 -6.23
N PRO A 96 21.15 8.12 -7.42
CA PRO A 96 20.73 7.49 -8.67
C PRO A 96 20.86 5.95 -8.69
N GLU A 97 21.83 5.38 -7.97
CA GLU A 97 21.98 3.93 -7.87
C GLU A 97 20.86 3.29 -7.04
N ARG A 98 20.41 3.98 -5.98
CA ARG A 98 19.27 3.55 -5.16
C ARG A 98 17.97 3.62 -5.96
N LEU A 99 17.78 4.68 -6.76
CA LEU A 99 16.63 4.84 -7.65
C LEU A 99 16.58 3.73 -8.70
N LYS A 100 17.73 3.42 -9.32
CA LYS A 100 17.82 2.36 -10.31
C LYS A 100 17.47 1.00 -9.72
N GLU A 101 18.01 0.66 -8.56
CA GLU A 101 17.69 -0.60 -7.89
C GLU A 101 16.21 -0.67 -7.48
N ALA A 102 15.65 0.42 -6.95
CA ALA A 102 14.23 0.46 -6.59
C ALA A 102 13.33 0.24 -7.81
N LEU A 103 13.67 0.85 -8.95
CA LEU A 103 12.99 0.61 -10.24
C LEU A 103 13.12 -0.85 -10.70
N GLU A 104 14.32 -1.44 -10.62
CA GLU A 104 14.54 -2.84 -11.00
C GLU A 104 13.76 -3.82 -10.11
N ASN A 105 13.66 -3.54 -8.81
CA ASN A 105 12.96 -4.40 -7.84
C ASN A 105 11.44 -4.29 -7.90
N THR A 106 10.92 -3.09 -8.17
CA THR A 106 9.47 -2.82 -8.10
C THR A 106 8.79 -2.70 -9.46
N GLY A 107 9.56 -2.36 -10.51
CA GLY A 107 9.03 -1.95 -11.80
C GLY A 107 8.45 -0.52 -11.82
N GLU A 108 8.46 0.19 -10.69
CA GLU A 108 7.90 1.55 -10.57
C GLU A 108 8.99 2.61 -10.65
N THR A 109 8.63 3.78 -11.18
CA THR A 109 9.54 4.92 -11.34
C THR A 109 9.67 5.78 -10.08
N ASP A 110 8.72 5.67 -9.15
CA ASP A 110 8.79 6.24 -7.80
C ASP A 110 7.77 5.57 -6.86
N ALA A 111 7.75 5.96 -5.58
CA ALA A 111 6.99 5.36 -4.49
C ALA A 111 5.49 5.69 -4.47
N LEU A 112 4.94 6.31 -5.52
CA LEU A 112 3.50 6.60 -5.62
C LEU A 112 3.00 6.34 -7.03
N VAL A 113 1.97 5.50 -7.13
CA VAL A 113 1.20 5.27 -8.35
C VAL A 113 -0.15 5.95 -8.20
N VAL A 114 -0.60 6.66 -9.23
CA VAL A 114 -1.88 7.37 -9.22
C VAL A 114 -2.67 6.96 -10.45
N MET A 115 -3.93 6.57 -10.23
CA MET A 115 -4.84 6.13 -11.29
C MET A 115 -6.21 6.76 -11.11
N GLY A 116 -6.80 7.23 -12.22
CA GLY A 116 -8.24 7.46 -12.30
C GLY A 116 -8.96 6.15 -12.66
N GLY A 117 -10.18 5.99 -12.18
CA GLY A 117 -11.03 4.85 -12.48
C GLY A 117 -12.36 4.93 -11.74
N ALA A 118 -12.96 3.78 -11.48
CA ALA A 118 -14.16 3.66 -10.67
C ALA A 118 -14.01 2.55 -9.63
N VAL A 119 -14.85 2.55 -8.60
CA VAL A 119 -15.02 1.45 -7.65
C VAL A 119 -16.51 1.21 -7.45
N HIS A 120 -16.99 0.02 -7.84
CA HIS A 120 -18.42 -0.29 -7.82
C HIS A 120 -19.25 0.76 -8.59
N GLY A 121 -18.73 1.22 -9.75
CA GLY A 121 -19.36 2.24 -10.58
C GLY A 121 -19.12 3.69 -10.12
N ILE A 122 -18.63 3.94 -8.91
CA ILE A 122 -18.34 5.29 -8.42
C ILE A 122 -16.98 5.74 -8.95
N SER A 123 -16.96 6.77 -9.80
CA SER A 123 -15.72 7.35 -10.32
C SER A 123 -14.91 8.02 -9.22
N LEU A 124 -13.59 7.80 -9.21
CA LEU A 124 -12.64 8.42 -8.28
C LEU A 124 -11.22 8.44 -8.86
N VAL A 125 -10.35 9.26 -8.25
CA VAL A 125 -8.90 9.15 -8.42
C VAL A 125 -8.30 8.52 -7.18
N ALA A 126 -7.50 7.46 -7.36
CA ALA A 126 -6.84 6.73 -6.30
C ALA A 126 -5.31 6.83 -6.43
N ALA A 127 -4.65 7.15 -5.32
CA ALA A 127 -3.20 7.11 -5.17
C ALA A 127 -2.81 5.96 -4.24
N CYS A 128 -1.74 5.24 -4.56
CA CYS A 128 -1.23 4.16 -3.72
C CYS A 128 0.29 4.23 -3.61
N PHE A 129 0.77 4.13 -2.37
CA PHE A 129 2.20 4.06 -2.09
C PHE A 129 2.79 2.69 -2.44
N GLU A 130 4.00 2.68 -2.97
CA GLU A 130 4.83 1.49 -3.17
C GLU A 130 5.90 1.43 -2.08
N PHE A 131 5.65 0.66 -1.03
CA PHE A 131 6.55 0.62 0.13
C PHE A 131 7.91 -0.02 -0.21
N GLU A 132 7.95 -0.98 -1.14
CA GLU A 132 9.21 -1.59 -1.56
C GLU A 132 10.10 -0.60 -2.34
N PHE A 133 9.52 0.49 -2.87
CA PHE A 133 10.29 1.60 -3.42
C PHE A 133 10.85 2.47 -2.29
N MET A 134 12.05 2.15 -1.83
CA MET A 134 12.79 2.92 -0.83
C MET A 134 11.97 3.22 0.44
N GLY A 135 11.23 2.23 0.93
CA GLY A 135 10.40 2.35 2.14
C GLY A 135 9.17 3.24 1.94
N GLY A 136 8.68 3.40 0.71
CA GLY A 136 7.58 4.30 0.40
C GLY A 136 7.90 5.77 0.72
N SER A 137 9.17 6.14 0.74
CA SER A 137 9.59 7.45 1.26
C SER A 137 9.09 8.58 0.37
N MET A 138 8.51 9.62 0.96
CA MET A 138 7.98 10.76 0.21
C MET A 138 9.10 11.71 -0.23
N GLY A 139 9.38 11.72 -1.53
CA GLY A 139 10.20 12.72 -2.22
C GLY A 139 9.38 13.59 -3.17
N SER A 140 10.06 14.36 -4.02
CA SER A 140 9.45 15.35 -4.93
C SER A 140 8.45 14.73 -5.89
N VAL A 141 8.74 13.54 -6.42
CA VAL A 141 7.85 12.82 -7.35
C VAL A 141 6.57 12.36 -6.64
N VAL A 142 6.67 11.77 -5.45
CA VAL A 142 5.49 11.40 -4.63
C VAL A 142 4.60 12.61 -4.42
N GLY A 143 5.17 13.73 -3.97
CA GLY A 143 4.40 14.94 -3.74
C GLY A 143 3.80 15.52 -5.03
N GLU A 144 4.51 15.43 -6.16
CA GLU A 144 4.02 15.90 -7.46
C GLU A 144 2.89 15.04 -8.01
N ARG A 145 3.05 13.72 -8.03
CA ARG A 145 2.00 12.79 -8.47
C ARG A 145 0.75 12.89 -7.60
N PHE A 146 0.92 13.02 -6.28
CA PHE A 146 -0.19 13.25 -5.37
C PHE A 146 -0.97 14.52 -5.73
N VAL A 147 -0.27 15.64 -5.95
CA VAL A 147 -0.91 16.91 -6.34
C VAL A 147 -1.62 16.77 -7.67
N ARG A 148 -0.99 16.16 -8.69
CA ARG A 148 -1.65 15.92 -9.99
C ARG A 148 -2.89 15.05 -9.85
N GLY A 149 -2.85 14.01 -9.02
CA GLY A 149 -4.02 13.20 -8.70
C GLY A 149 -5.16 14.02 -8.09
N VAL A 150 -4.85 14.87 -7.12
CA VAL A 150 -5.83 15.79 -6.51
C VAL A 150 -6.38 16.79 -7.52
N GLU A 151 -5.53 17.33 -8.40
CA GLU A 151 -5.96 18.27 -9.44
C GLU A 151 -6.86 17.59 -10.48
N THR A 152 -6.51 16.37 -10.93
CA THR A 152 -7.37 15.57 -11.80
C THR A 152 -8.72 15.26 -11.13
N ALA A 153 -8.72 14.94 -9.83
CA ALA A 153 -9.96 14.72 -9.09
C ALA A 153 -10.84 15.98 -9.07
N ILE A 154 -10.24 17.17 -8.88
CA ILE A 154 -10.93 18.45 -8.93
C ILE A 154 -11.50 18.74 -10.33
N GLU A 155 -10.70 18.53 -11.38
CA GLU A 155 -11.10 18.77 -12.77
C GLU A 155 -12.26 17.88 -13.20
N GLN A 156 -12.20 16.60 -12.82
CA GLN A 156 -13.23 15.61 -13.11
C GLN A 156 -14.41 15.65 -12.13
N LYS A 157 -14.30 16.44 -11.06
CA LYS A 157 -15.28 16.55 -9.96
C LYS A 157 -15.59 15.21 -9.31
N VAL A 158 -14.56 14.41 -9.09
CA VAL A 158 -14.65 13.10 -8.45
C VAL A 158 -13.91 13.11 -7.10
N PRO A 159 -14.22 12.18 -6.19
CA PRO A 159 -13.47 11.99 -4.96
C PRO A 159 -12.00 11.64 -5.20
N PHE A 160 -11.19 11.86 -4.17
CA PHE A 160 -9.80 11.41 -4.12
C PHE A 160 -9.62 10.38 -3.00
N LEU A 161 -8.83 9.34 -3.24
CA LEU A 161 -8.48 8.34 -2.25
C LEU A 161 -6.98 8.10 -2.23
N CYS A 162 -6.39 7.91 -1.04
CA CYS A 162 -4.97 7.56 -0.93
C CYS A 162 -4.73 6.37 0.01
N PHE A 163 -4.09 5.32 -0.50
CA PHE A 163 -3.49 4.25 0.30
C PHE A 163 -2.07 4.66 0.69
N THR A 164 -1.86 4.86 1.99
CA THR A 164 -0.56 5.29 2.53
C THR A 164 0.24 4.09 3.04
N ALA A 165 1.51 4.03 2.65
CA ALA A 165 2.48 3.03 3.08
C ALA A 165 3.89 3.66 3.00
N THR A 166 4.45 4.09 4.12
CA THR A 166 5.66 4.91 4.12
C THR A 166 6.41 4.87 5.45
N GLY A 167 7.74 4.86 5.35
CA GLY A 167 8.65 5.06 6.48
C GLY A 167 8.93 6.54 6.79
N GLY A 168 8.44 7.49 5.98
CA GLY A 168 8.62 8.93 6.19
C GLY A 168 9.11 9.69 4.95
N ALA A 169 9.86 10.77 5.18
CA ALA A 169 10.37 11.64 4.11
C ALA A 169 11.63 11.04 3.45
N ARG A 170 11.82 11.29 2.15
CA ARG A 170 13.00 10.81 1.42
C ARG A 170 14.22 11.66 1.73
N MET A 171 15.07 11.18 2.63
CA MET A 171 16.23 11.93 3.12
C MET A 171 17.19 12.38 2.01
N GLN A 172 17.28 11.62 0.91
CA GLN A 172 18.16 11.89 -0.23
C GLN A 172 17.80 13.20 -0.95
N GLU A 173 16.56 13.67 -0.83
CA GLU A 173 16.12 14.96 -1.40
C GLU A 173 16.02 16.08 -0.35
N GLY A 174 16.36 15.79 0.91
CA GLY A 174 16.48 16.78 1.98
C GLY A 174 15.23 17.64 2.17
N LEU A 175 15.40 18.95 2.10
CA LEU A 175 14.32 19.93 2.30
C LEU A 175 13.20 19.79 1.24
N LEU A 176 13.52 19.32 0.03
CA LEU A 176 12.50 19.12 -1.00
C LEU A 176 11.45 18.12 -0.53
N SER A 177 11.86 17.03 0.14
CA SER A 177 10.95 16.05 0.73
C SER A 177 10.07 16.64 1.84
N LEU A 178 10.64 17.49 2.70
CA LEU A 178 9.87 18.16 3.75
C LEU A 178 8.79 19.07 3.16
N MET A 179 9.13 19.83 2.12
CA MET A 179 8.20 20.75 1.47
C MET A 179 7.02 20.03 0.79
N GLN A 180 7.15 18.73 0.49
CA GLN A 180 6.02 17.96 -0.05
C GLN A 180 4.86 17.85 0.94
N MET A 181 5.10 17.90 2.25
CA MET A 181 4.03 17.95 3.25
C MET A 181 3.16 19.20 3.07
N ALA A 182 3.79 20.37 2.95
CA ALA A 182 3.09 21.62 2.71
C ALA A 182 2.37 21.61 1.34
N LYS A 183 3.05 21.11 0.30
CA LYS A 183 2.51 21.06 -1.07
C LYS A 183 1.24 20.21 -1.17
N THR A 184 1.27 19.00 -0.63
CA THR A 184 0.16 18.04 -0.67
C THR A 184 -1.01 18.46 0.23
N ASN A 185 -0.74 19.00 1.43
CA ASN A 185 -1.80 19.54 2.29
C ASN A 185 -2.50 20.76 1.65
N ALA A 186 -1.75 21.60 0.94
CA ALA A 186 -2.32 22.73 0.21
C ALA A 186 -3.21 22.28 -0.96
N SER A 187 -2.87 21.20 -1.67
CA SER A 187 -3.74 20.66 -2.73
C SER A 187 -5.03 20.06 -2.15
N LEU A 188 -4.96 19.32 -1.04
CA LEU A 188 -6.16 18.83 -0.35
C LEU A 188 -7.07 19.97 0.14
N THR A 189 -6.50 21.08 0.60
CA THR A 189 -7.30 22.27 0.94
C THR A 189 -8.09 22.79 -0.28
N ARG A 190 -7.54 22.69 -1.49
CA ARG A 190 -8.26 23.05 -2.73
C ARG A 190 -9.37 22.04 -3.05
N LEU A 191 -9.13 20.76 -2.82
CA LEU A 191 -10.14 19.69 -2.97
C LEU A 191 -11.32 19.92 -2.02
N ALA A 192 -11.05 20.16 -0.74
CA ALA A 192 -12.06 20.46 0.27
C ALA A 192 -12.88 21.71 -0.07
N LYS A 193 -12.26 22.77 -0.59
CA LYS A 193 -12.97 23.98 -1.08
C LYS A 193 -13.94 23.71 -2.23
N LYS A 194 -13.76 22.60 -2.96
CA LYS A 194 -14.69 22.15 -4.00
C LYS A 194 -15.76 21.19 -3.47
N GLY A 195 -15.73 20.85 -2.18
CA GLY A 195 -16.66 19.91 -1.57
C GLY A 195 -16.51 18.48 -2.06
N LEU A 196 -15.31 18.11 -2.54
CA LEU A 196 -15.02 16.76 -3.03
C LEU A 196 -14.42 15.91 -1.90
N PRO A 197 -14.95 14.70 -1.65
CA PRO A 197 -14.47 13.85 -0.56
C PRO A 197 -13.02 13.39 -0.76
N TYR A 198 -12.28 13.35 0.34
CA TYR A 198 -10.99 12.68 0.45
C TYR A 198 -11.04 11.53 1.47
N ILE A 199 -10.74 10.31 1.02
CA ILE A 199 -10.57 9.16 1.91
C ILE A 199 -9.10 8.80 2.03
N SER A 200 -8.61 8.71 3.27
CA SER A 200 -7.27 8.23 3.57
C SER A 200 -7.35 6.80 4.10
N VAL A 201 -6.60 5.88 3.47
CA VAL A 201 -6.47 4.49 3.92
C VAL A 201 -5.05 4.29 4.44
N LEU A 202 -4.93 4.06 5.74
CA LEU A 202 -3.67 3.88 6.46
C LEU A 202 -3.30 2.40 6.48
N THR A 203 -2.17 2.06 5.86
CA THR A 203 -1.67 0.68 5.78
C THR A 203 -0.36 0.51 6.53
N ASP A 204 0.06 -0.75 6.73
CA ASP A 204 1.26 -1.08 7.50
C ASP A 204 2.54 -0.94 6.65
N PRO A 205 3.48 -0.03 6.99
CA PRO A 205 3.40 1.04 7.99
C PRO A 205 3.07 2.41 7.38
N THR A 206 2.52 3.34 8.17
CA THR A 206 2.33 4.75 7.77
C THR A 206 2.98 5.69 8.78
N MET A 207 4.18 6.17 8.48
CA MET A 207 5.02 6.88 9.44
C MET A 207 5.46 8.28 8.99
N GLY A 208 5.99 9.06 9.93
CA GLY A 208 6.75 10.28 9.62
C GLY A 208 5.93 11.41 9.01
N GLY A 209 6.50 12.10 8.03
CA GLY A 209 5.92 13.31 7.44
C GLY A 209 4.59 13.08 6.73
N VAL A 210 4.36 11.89 6.16
CA VAL A 210 3.07 11.54 5.56
C VAL A 210 2.01 11.34 6.64
N SER A 211 2.36 10.62 7.73
CA SER A 211 1.50 10.48 8.91
C SER A 211 1.15 11.85 9.50
N ALA A 212 2.10 12.77 9.65
CA ALA A 212 1.83 14.13 10.14
C ALA A 212 1.20 15.09 9.10
N GLY A 213 0.87 14.60 7.90
CA GLY A 213 0.31 15.38 6.81
C GLY A 213 -0.99 14.76 6.31
N PHE A 214 -1.09 14.62 4.99
CA PHE A 214 -2.31 14.20 4.32
C PHE A 214 -2.90 12.86 4.80
N ALA A 215 -2.13 11.97 5.41
CA ALA A 215 -2.65 10.72 5.96
C ALA A 215 -3.82 10.92 6.96
N PHE A 216 -3.80 11.98 7.77
CA PHE A 216 -4.87 12.28 8.74
C PHE A 216 -5.72 13.51 8.33
N LEU A 217 -5.66 13.94 7.07
CA LEU A 217 -6.50 15.02 6.53
C LEU A 217 -7.68 14.52 5.70
N GLY A 218 -7.96 13.21 5.73
CA GLY A 218 -9.14 12.62 5.11
C GLY A 218 -10.43 13.11 5.78
N ASP A 219 -11.49 13.27 4.99
CA ASP A 219 -12.86 13.38 5.52
C ASP A 219 -13.25 12.08 6.23
N VAL A 220 -12.69 10.95 5.76
CA VAL A 220 -12.73 9.64 6.43
C VAL A 220 -11.33 9.03 6.43
N VAL A 221 -10.86 8.65 7.61
CA VAL A 221 -9.59 7.98 7.86
C VAL A 221 -9.86 6.52 8.23
N ILE A 222 -9.54 5.63 7.31
CA ILE A 222 -9.68 4.19 7.45
C ILE A 222 -8.31 3.59 7.73
N ALA A 223 -8.21 2.62 8.65
CA ALA A 223 -6.98 1.85 8.81
C ALA A 223 -7.19 0.37 8.48
N GLU A 224 -6.17 -0.30 7.96
CA GLU A 224 -6.16 -1.76 7.91
C GLU A 224 -5.84 -2.36 9.30
N PRO A 225 -6.35 -3.55 9.65
CA PRO A 225 -6.11 -4.20 10.93
C PRO A 225 -4.62 -4.30 11.27
N LYS A 226 -4.28 -4.00 12.53
CA LYS A 226 -2.92 -4.08 13.09
C LYS A 226 -1.87 -3.21 12.37
N ALA A 227 -2.26 -2.29 11.49
CA ALA A 227 -1.31 -1.41 10.80
C ALA A 227 -0.53 -0.54 11.79
N LEU A 228 0.80 -0.43 11.61
CA LEU A 228 1.65 0.45 12.42
C LEU A 228 1.61 1.87 11.84
N ILE A 229 1.10 2.82 12.62
CA ILE A 229 0.89 4.18 12.16
C ILE A 229 1.36 5.18 13.23
N GLY A 230 2.09 6.21 12.82
CA GLY A 230 2.40 7.33 13.71
C GLY A 230 3.57 8.18 13.26
N PHE A 231 3.77 9.32 13.94
CA PHE A 231 4.78 10.28 13.53
C PHE A 231 6.22 9.76 13.71
N ALA A 232 6.58 9.34 14.92
CA ALA A 232 7.90 8.79 15.21
C ALA A 232 7.85 7.26 15.31
N GLY A 233 8.90 6.57 14.88
CA GLY A 233 8.99 5.12 15.03
C GLY A 233 9.04 4.69 16.50
N PRO A 234 8.48 3.52 16.86
CA PRO A 234 8.42 3.08 18.26
C PRO A 234 9.81 2.98 18.90
N ARG A 235 10.81 2.51 18.13
CA ARG A 235 12.22 2.45 18.57
C ARG A 235 12.78 3.82 18.98
N VAL A 236 12.43 4.88 18.25
CA VAL A 236 12.89 6.25 18.56
C VAL A 236 12.20 6.79 19.80
N ILE A 237 10.92 6.47 20.00
CA ILE A 237 10.16 6.87 21.18
C ILE A 237 10.71 6.17 22.42
N GLU A 238 10.93 4.85 22.36
CA GLU A 238 11.51 4.07 23.46
C GLU A 238 12.88 4.58 23.86
N SER A 239 13.76 4.88 22.90
CA SER A 239 15.09 5.43 23.21
C SER A 239 15.03 6.80 23.88
N THR A 240 14.00 7.59 23.56
CA THR A 240 13.84 8.95 24.08
C THR A 240 13.25 8.95 25.48
N VAL A 241 12.15 8.22 25.69
CA VAL A 241 11.40 8.19 26.95
C VAL A 241 12.00 7.18 27.94
N ARG A 242 12.82 6.23 27.46
CA ARG A 242 13.46 5.15 28.24
C ARG A 242 12.45 4.29 29.01
N VAL A 243 11.28 4.07 28.40
CA VAL A 243 10.23 3.18 28.89
C VAL A 243 9.82 2.22 27.79
N THR A 244 9.38 1.02 28.18
CA THR A 244 8.74 0.07 27.27
C THR A 244 7.38 0.61 26.84
N LEU A 245 7.11 0.62 25.55
CA LEU A 245 5.81 1.06 25.05
C LEU A 245 4.72 0.02 25.39
N PRO A 246 3.46 0.47 25.59
CA PRO A 246 2.34 -0.45 25.78
C PRO A 246 2.18 -1.43 24.61
N GLU A 247 1.63 -2.61 24.90
CA GLU A 247 1.24 -3.54 23.84
C GLU A 247 0.23 -2.88 22.89
N GLY A 248 0.41 -3.10 21.59
CA GLY A 248 -0.44 -2.49 20.57
C GLY A 248 -0.22 -1.00 20.34
N PHE A 249 0.77 -0.36 20.99
CA PHE A 249 1.10 1.04 20.73
C PHE A 249 1.30 1.30 19.23
N GLN A 250 0.71 2.39 18.72
CA GLN A 250 0.70 2.78 17.30
C GLN A 250 -0.01 1.81 16.34
N ARG A 251 -0.68 0.77 16.83
CA ARG A 251 -1.53 -0.08 15.99
C ARG A 251 -2.85 0.62 15.66
N ALA A 252 -3.45 0.24 14.54
CA ALA A 252 -4.76 0.74 14.11
C ALA A 252 -5.81 0.71 15.24
N GLU A 253 -5.88 -0.39 15.99
CA GLU A 253 -6.79 -0.58 17.12
C GLU A 253 -6.50 0.43 18.24
N PHE A 254 -5.23 0.66 18.54
CA PHE A 254 -4.84 1.68 19.52
C PHE A 254 -5.26 3.08 19.05
N LEU A 255 -5.00 3.43 17.80
CA LEU A 255 -5.34 4.74 17.23
C LEU A 255 -6.85 4.99 17.18
N GLN A 256 -7.65 3.96 16.89
CA GLN A 256 -9.11 4.04 16.94
C GLN A 256 -9.60 4.39 18.36
N THR A 257 -9.04 3.78 19.41
CA THR A 257 -9.38 4.14 20.80
C THR A 257 -8.98 5.57 21.19
N LYS A 258 -8.07 6.20 20.44
CA LYS A 258 -7.64 7.59 20.61
C LYS A 258 -8.39 8.57 19.70
N GLY A 259 -9.33 8.09 18.89
CA GLY A 259 -10.13 8.91 17.97
C GLY A 259 -9.35 9.44 16.77
N ALA A 260 -8.21 8.82 16.42
CA ALA A 260 -7.41 9.23 15.25
C ALA A 260 -7.82 8.51 13.95
N VAL A 261 -8.55 7.40 14.07
CA VAL A 261 -9.04 6.57 12.95
C VAL A 261 -10.55 6.42 13.13
N ASP A 262 -11.32 6.65 12.06
CA ASP A 262 -12.78 6.54 12.09
C ASP A 262 -13.20 5.07 12.24
N PHE A 263 -12.66 4.20 11.39
CA PHE A 263 -12.86 2.76 11.51
C PHE A 263 -11.74 1.93 10.89
N ILE A 264 -11.69 0.68 11.31
CA ILE A 264 -10.76 -0.33 10.81
C ILE A 264 -11.51 -1.22 9.83
N CYS A 265 -10.93 -1.49 8.67
CA CYS A 265 -11.58 -2.27 7.62
C CYS A 265 -10.65 -3.36 7.08
N ASP A 266 -11.15 -4.61 7.07
CA ASP A 266 -10.48 -5.71 6.39
C ASP A 266 -10.41 -5.40 4.89
N ARG A 267 -9.26 -5.69 4.29
CA ARG A 267 -8.96 -5.34 2.91
C ARG A 267 -9.98 -5.94 1.94
N ARG A 268 -10.47 -7.14 2.24
CA ARG A 268 -11.46 -7.89 1.45
C ARG A 268 -12.81 -7.21 1.39
N GLU A 269 -13.13 -6.39 2.39
CA GLU A 269 -14.38 -5.64 2.50
C GLU A 269 -14.21 -4.16 2.10
N LEU A 270 -12.96 -3.71 1.98
CA LEU A 270 -12.61 -2.30 1.81
C LEU A 270 -13.19 -1.69 0.54
N ARG A 271 -13.21 -2.45 -0.56
CA ARG A 271 -13.72 -1.99 -1.85
C ARG A 271 -15.18 -1.54 -1.75
N LYS A 272 -16.04 -2.41 -1.19
CA LYS A 272 -17.46 -2.11 -0.95
C LYS A 272 -17.62 -1.00 0.08
N THR A 273 -16.89 -1.08 1.19
CA THR A 273 -16.96 -0.09 2.27
C THR A 273 -16.64 1.33 1.79
N VAL A 274 -15.61 1.47 0.96
CA VAL A 274 -15.25 2.76 0.35
C VAL A 274 -16.33 3.24 -0.60
N ALA A 275 -16.86 2.37 -1.46
CA ALA A 275 -17.93 2.75 -2.40
C ALA A 275 -19.18 3.24 -1.64
N ASP A 276 -19.65 2.49 -0.64
CA ASP A 276 -20.79 2.89 0.20
C ASP A 276 -20.52 4.24 0.90
N THR A 277 -19.32 4.42 1.43
CA THR A 277 -18.92 5.68 2.09
C THR A 277 -18.94 6.85 1.12
N LEU A 278 -18.39 6.68 -0.08
CA LEU A 278 -18.38 7.71 -1.11
C LEU A 278 -19.78 8.03 -1.61
N ALA A 279 -20.66 7.04 -1.77
CA ALA A 279 -22.06 7.24 -2.13
C ALA A 279 -22.77 8.10 -1.06
N MET A 280 -22.59 7.78 0.23
CA MET A 280 -23.16 8.55 1.33
C MET A 280 -22.66 10.01 1.35
N LEU A 281 -21.34 10.22 1.25
CA LEU A 281 -20.75 11.57 1.25
C LEU A 281 -21.20 12.41 0.05
N GLN A 282 -21.47 11.77 -1.09
CA GLN A 282 -21.97 12.41 -2.31
C GLN A 282 -23.50 12.46 -2.39
N ARG A 283 -24.22 11.97 -1.38
CA ARG A 283 -25.69 11.90 -1.34
C ARG A 283 -26.28 11.13 -2.53
N GLN A 284 -25.60 10.08 -2.96
CA GLN A 284 -26.08 9.16 -3.99
C GLN A 284 -26.97 8.07 -3.37
N PRO A 285 -27.93 7.52 -4.13
CA PRO A 285 -28.74 6.38 -3.67
C PRO A 285 -27.88 5.12 -3.48
N ALA A 286 -28.34 4.19 -2.65
CA ALA A 286 -27.65 2.91 -2.43
C ALA A 286 -27.44 2.12 -3.75
N ASP A 287 -28.39 2.23 -4.67
CA ASP A 287 -28.34 1.57 -5.99
C ASP A 287 -27.26 2.15 -6.92
N ALA A 288 -26.57 3.22 -6.52
CA ALA A 288 -25.42 3.75 -7.25
C ALA A 288 -24.15 2.90 -7.07
N VAL A 289 -24.12 2.03 -6.04
CA VAL A 289 -23.04 1.08 -5.78
C VAL A 289 -23.38 -0.25 -6.49
N ILE A 290 -22.60 -0.60 -7.51
CA ILE A 290 -22.84 -1.78 -8.39
C ILE A 290 -22.10 -3.01 -7.89
#